data_AF-A0A7C2AHU2-F1
#
_entry.id   AF-A0A7C2AHU2-F1
#
_cell.length_a   1.000
_cell.length_b   1.000
_cell.length_c   1.000
_cell.angle_alpha   90.00
_cell.angle_beta   90.00
_cell.angle_gamma   90.00
#
_symmetry.space_group_name_H-M   'P 1'
#
loop_
_entity.id
_entity.type
_entity.pdbx_description
1 polymer ?
#
loop_
_entity_poly.entity_id
_entity_poly.type
_entity_poly.pdbx_seq_one_letter_code
_entity_poly.pdbx_strand_id
1 'polypeptide(L)'
;MWRQLLGVIIVFLIIYPINAIDTLNTSNWWDDRWSYREEIEIPIDTSKEEAKFQPIDIHIVFDNSCWAVNETYNSIRVICEATNGFHELESQVYDLNHIDDHHIDSCGLVFLIPDFATGKERYYVYYDDNEKPANNYIDHVSVEESYYRYEPISGYPFESKYFKVTQHGYIVYGVAYQGEFLGFSTAHQITKFKGNTVDVSSPKNAETWASFDFFYYYRDDVSKFSSTIQTLLSKEILIDGNLMVRFKIRSTTARKDVETAAIYTYYYCPTIDKKIFVHVKHKALEELHIGMETDVGNICGLQAGSMRSPSIEDLNFGRMYPYFHVYAEDGSIKEYTLDLNPEYTPNGIPVLTVKDDVDLGKHAWASFD
;
A
#
# COMPACT_ATOMS: atom_id res chain seq x y z
N MET A 1 85.55 -12.77 38.55
CA MET A 1 86.03 -12.51 37.18
C MET A 1 84.90 -12.90 36.23
N TRP A 2 84.39 -11.93 35.45
CA TRP A 2 83.63 -12.02 34.18
C TRP A 2 82.69 -13.23 33.91
N ARG A 3 81.37 -13.06 33.79
CA ARG A 3 80.53 -12.45 32.71
C ARG A 3 79.89 -13.53 31.80
N GLN A 4 78.57 -13.41 31.63
CA GLN A 4 77.75 -13.77 30.44
C GLN A 4 77.54 -15.28 30.14
N LEU A 5 76.44 -15.79 29.59
CA LEU A 5 75.19 -15.32 28.95
C LEU A 5 74.28 -16.59 28.88
N LEU A 6 72.97 -16.53 29.13
CA LEU A 6 71.85 -16.66 28.16
C LEU A 6 70.88 -17.76 28.62
N GLY A 7 69.56 -17.49 28.60
CA GLY A 7 68.56 -18.54 28.40
C GLY A 7 67.30 -18.50 29.27
N VAL A 8 66.23 -17.96 28.67
CA VAL A 8 64.81 -18.34 28.88
C VAL A 8 64.03 -17.66 30.02
N ILE A 9 63.36 -16.61 29.56
CA ILE A 9 62.12 -15.98 30.02
C ILE A 9 61.03 -17.01 30.38
N ILE A 10 60.58 -17.03 31.64
CA ILE A 10 59.16 -17.21 32.04
C ILE A 10 58.97 -16.43 33.35
N VAL A 11 58.50 -15.18 33.27
CA VAL A 11 57.98 -14.45 34.44
C VAL A 11 56.50 -14.22 34.19
N PHE A 12 55.70 -14.86 35.04
CA PHE A 12 54.26 -14.68 35.18
C PHE A 12 53.93 -13.19 35.25
N LEU A 13 53.24 -12.70 34.22
CA LEU A 13 52.58 -11.41 34.20
C LEU A 13 51.47 -11.41 35.25
N ILE A 14 51.69 -10.61 36.28
CA ILE A 14 50.67 -10.06 37.16
C ILE A 14 49.75 -9.22 36.27
N ILE A 15 48.64 -9.80 35.83
CA ILE A 15 47.57 -9.05 35.18
C ILE A 15 46.74 -8.43 36.30
N TYR A 16 46.94 -7.12 36.48
CA TYR A 16 46.00 -6.25 37.18
C TYR A 16 44.58 -6.49 36.65
N PRO A 17 43.54 -6.55 37.49
CA PRO A 17 42.21 -6.28 37.01
C PRO A 17 42.19 -4.80 36.63
N ILE A 18 42.30 -4.52 35.33
CA ILE A 18 41.75 -3.27 34.79
C ILE A 18 40.28 -3.38 35.13
N ASN A 19 39.85 -2.62 36.15
CA ASN A 19 38.46 -2.25 36.28
C ASN A 19 38.09 -1.62 34.94
N ALA A 20 37.46 -2.42 34.07
CA ALA A 20 36.60 -1.90 33.04
C ALA A 20 35.56 -1.11 33.83
N ILE A 21 35.78 0.21 33.88
CA ILE A 21 34.69 1.15 33.95
C ILE A 21 33.87 0.76 32.72
N ASP A 22 32.82 -0.05 32.94
CA ASP A 22 31.64 0.01 32.12
C ASP A 22 31.35 1.51 32.05
N THR A 23 31.72 2.11 30.92
CA THR A 23 31.06 3.33 30.48
C THR A 23 29.60 2.95 30.53
N LEU A 24 28.93 3.40 31.58
CA LEU A 24 27.48 3.48 31.65
C LEU A 24 27.04 3.88 30.26
N ASN A 25 26.50 2.92 29.51
CA ASN A 25 25.48 3.22 28.53
C ASN A 25 24.42 3.92 29.36
N THR A 26 24.56 5.24 29.48
CA THR A 26 23.41 6.11 29.61
C THR A 26 22.59 5.72 28.41
N SER A 27 21.61 4.84 28.63
CA SER A 27 20.67 4.50 27.59
C SER A 27 20.02 5.82 27.28
N ASN A 28 20.46 6.48 26.20
CA ASN A 28 19.94 7.77 25.83
C ASN A 28 18.43 7.57 25.68
N TRP A 29 17.69 8.13 26.63
CA TRP A 29 16.26 8.00 26.76
C TRP A 29 15.67 9.28 26.19
N TRP A 30 14.66 9.16 25.33
CA TRP A 30 14.10 10.33 24.67
C TRP A 30 13.36 11.24 25.67
N ASP A 31 12.53 10.64 26.52
CA ASP A 31 11.72 11.36 27.49
C ASP A 31 11.47 10.51 28.75
N ASP A 32 12.07 10.93 29.87
CA ASP A 32 12.01 10.22 31.16
C ASP A 32 10.59 10.14 31.75
N ARG A 33 9.61 10.81 31.12
CA ARG A 33 8.19 10.70 31.49
C ARG A 33 7.57 9.40 30.98
N TRP A 34 8.20 8.70 30.03
CA TRP A 34 7.73 7.40 29.54
C TRP A 34 8.44 6.28 30.28
N SER A 35 7.68 5.25 30.65
CA SER A 35 8.17 4.13 31.45
C SER A 35 8.76 3.00 30.61
N TYR A 36 8.29 2.83 29.37
CA TYR A 36 8.65 1.70 28.51
C TYR A 36 9.10 2.15 27.12
N ARG A 37 9.99 1.37 26.53
CA ARG A 37 10.34 1.46 25.12
C ARG A 37 10.74 0.12 24.55
N GLU A 38 10.42 -0.10 23.29
CA GLU A 38 10.82 -1.28 22.52
C GLU A 38 11.44 -0.83 21.20
N GLU A 39 12.50 -1.52 20.76
CA GLU A 39 13.13 -1.24 19.46
C GLU A 39 12.32 -1.89 18.33
N ILE A 40 12.12 -1.14 17.26
CA ILE A 40 11.42 -1.59 16.06
C ILE A 40 12.45 -1.98 15.01
N GLU A 41 12.39 -3.22 14.52
CA GLU A 41 13.18 -3.65 13.37
C GLU A 41 12.52 -3.15 12.07
N ILE A 42 13.29 -2.40 11.27
CA ILE A 42 12.81 -1.88 9.99
C ILE A 42 13.11 -2.89 8.88
N PRO A 43 12.11 -3.37 8.13
CA PRO A 43 12.27 -4.46 7.16
C PRO A 43 12.88 -4.00 5.81
N ILE A 44 13.39 -2.77 5.73
CA ILE A 44 13.94 -2.18 4.51
C ILE A 44 15.27 -1.47 4.79
N ASP A 45 16.11 -1.38 3.77
CA ASP A 45 17.36 -0.62 3.81
C ASP A 45 17.06 0.88 3.70
N THR A 46 17.07 1.56 4.84
CA THR A 46 16.79 3.01 4.94
C THR A 46 17.95 3.89 4.50
N SER A 47 19.10 3.33 4.09
CA SER A 47 20.19 4.10 3.47
C SER A 47 19.87 4.54 2.03
N LYS A 48 18.84 3.94 1.43
CA LYS A 48 18.45 4.17 0.04
C LYS A 48 17.49 5.35 -0.08
N GLU A 49 17.61 6.11 -1.18
CA GLU A 49 16.76 7.27 -1.42
C GLU A 49 15.28 6.88 -1.56
N GLU A 50 15.01 5.75 -2.22
CA GLU A 50 13.66 5.23 -2.40
C GLU A 50 12.98 4.78 -1.10
N ALA A 51 13.74 4.57 -0.01
CA ALA A 51 13.21 4.21 1.29
C ALA A 51 12.62 5.41 2.04
N LYS A 52 13.05 6.63 1.69
CA LYS A 52 12.53 7.86 2.31
C LYS A 52 11.05 8.01 2.03
N PHE A 53 10.31 8.41 3.06
CA PHE A 53 8.86 8.52 3.05
C PHE A 53 8.11 7.21 2.75
N GLN A 54 8.78 6.06 2.73
CA GLN A 54 8.07 4.78 2.68
C GLN A 54 7.32 4.59 4.00
N PRO A 55 6.07 4.13 3.96
CA PRO A 55 5.34 3.75 5.15
C PRO A 55 5.91 2.45 5.72
N ILE A 56 6.10 2.44 7.04
CA ILE A 56 6.29 1.23 7.84
C ILE A 56 4.96 0.94 8.50
N ASP A 57 4.33 -0.16 8.11
CA ASP A 57 3.08 -0.66 8.68
C ASP A 57 3.36 -2.01 9.36
N ILE A 58 3.29 -2.04 10.69
CA ILE A 58 3.69 -3.18 11.50
C ILE A 58 2.70 -3.45 12.63
N HIS A 59 2.66 -4.69 13.10
CA HIS A 59 1.96 -5.07 14.30
C HIS A 59 2.92 -5.08 15.49
N ILE A 60 2.55 -4.41 16.57
CA ILE A 60 3.32 -4.35 17.81
C ILE A 60 2.57 -5.14 18.88
N VAL A 61 3.31 -5.94 19.64
CA VAL A 61 2.85 -6.61 20.85
C VAL A 61 3.71 -6.08 22.00
N PHE A 62 3.09 -5.46 22.98
CA PHE A 62 3.79 -4.80 24.08
C PHE A 62 4.18 -5.80 25.17
N ASP A 63 5.40 -5.69 25.67
CA ASP A 63 5.87 -6.48 26.81
C ASP A 63 5.15 -6.09 28.11
N ASN A 64 4.70 -4.83 28.20
CA ASN A 64 3.98 -4.28 29.35
C ASN A 64 2.62 -3.72 28.90
N SER A 65 1.69 -3.54 29.85
CA SER A 65 0.40 -2.90 29.57
C SER A 65 0.60 -1.52 28.96
N CYS A 66 -0.08 -1.24 27.84
CA CYS A 66 -0.01 0.05 27.17
C CYS A 66 -1.34 0.79 27.35
N TRP A 67 -1.29 1.99 27.92
CA TRP A 67 -2.46 2.85 28.05
C TRP A 67 -2.91 3.39 26.68
N ALA A 68 -4.11 2.99 26.27
CA ALA A 68 -4.77 3.42 25.05
C ALA A 68 -6.30 3.26 25.20
N VAL A 69 -7.02 4.38 25.13
CA VAL A 69 -8.49 4.39 25.15
C VAL A 69 -9.04 4.25 23.72
N ASN A 70 -8.34 4.83 22.75
CA ASN A 70 -8.61 4.70 21.31
C ASN A 70 -7.37 5.09 20.49
N GLU A 71 -7.49 5.03 19.17
CA GLU A 71 -6.42 5.28 18.18
C GLU A 71 -5.80 6.68 18.28
N THR A 72 -6.52 7.66 18.84
CA THR A 72 -6.05 9.05 19.02
C THR A 72 -5.71 9.42 20.46
N TYR A 73 -6.20 8.62 21.43
CA TYR A 73 -5.98 8.85 22.86
C TYR A 73 -5.22 7.67 23.47
N ASN A 74 -3.89 7.73 23.31
CA ASN A 74 -2.95 6.69 23.74
C ASN A 74 -1.57 7.25 24.10
N SER A 75 -0.78 6.43 24.80
CA SER A 75 0.58 6.75 25.24
C SER A 75 1.66 6.48 24.20
N ILE A 76 1.32 5.92 23.04
CA ILE A 76 2.29 5.40 22.05
C ILE A 76 2.97 6.55 21.29
N ARG A 77 4.30 6.52 21.19
CA ARG A 77 5.11 7.46 20.41
C ARG A 77 6.20 6.73 19.64
N VAL A 78 6.42 7.11 18.39
CA VAL A 78 7.51 6.56 17.56
C VAL A 78 8.68 7.51 17.56
N ILE A 79 9.84 7.05 17.99
CA ILE A 79 11.05 7.86 18.10
C ILE A 79 12.15 7.31 17.20
N CYS A 80 12.71 8.16 16.36
CA CYS A 80 13.90 7.91 15.57
C CYS A 80 15.14 8.47 16.28
N GLU A 81 16.03 7.59 16.71
CA GLU A 81 17.36 7.93 17.22
C GLU A 81 18.33 8.05 16.04
N ALA A 82 18.65 9.29 15.65
CA ALA A 82 19.60 9.60 14.60
C ALA A 82 20.90 10.19 15.19
N THR A 83 21.91 10.38 14.34
CA THR A 83 23.22 10.92 14.77
C THR A 83 23.15 12.33 15.36
N ASN A 84 22.11 13.09 15.03
CA ASN A 84 21.83 14.43 15.52
C ASN A 84 20.83 14.47 16.71
N GLY A 85 20.44 13.31 17.25
CA GLY A 85 19.55 13.21 18.41
C GLY A 85 18.27 12.42 18.14
N PHE A 86 17.32 12.55 19.05
CA PHE A 86 16.00 11.92 18.96
C PHE A 86 15.01 12.81 18.23
N HIS A 87 14.22 12.20 17.35
CA HIS A 87 13.13 12.83 16.64
C HIS A 87 11.86 12.03 16.87
N GLU A 88 10.83 12.67 17.41
CA GLU A 88 9.50 12.09 17.41
C GLU A 88 8.97 12.10 15.98
N LEU A 89 8.55 10.93 15.51
CA LEU A 89 7.92 10.75 14.22
C LEU A 89 6.42 10.75 14.40
N GLU A 90 5.73 11.44 13.50
CA GLU A 90 4.30 11.28 13.37
C GLU A 90 3.96 9.81 13.11
N SER A 91 2.95 9.33 13.83
CA SER A 91 2.52 7.95 13.77
C SER A 91 0.99 7.84 13.84
N GLN A 92 0.49 6.69 13.40
CA GLN A 92 -0.91 6.33 13.50
C GLN A 92 -0.99 4.95 14.15
N VAL A 93 -1.88 4.82 15.14
CA VAL A 93 -2.20 3.55 15.78
C VAL A 93 -3.56 3.08 15.27
N TYR A 94 -3.75 1.78 15.09
CA TYR A 94 -5.01 1.19 14.65
C TYR A 94 -5.15 -0.26 15.15
N ASP A 95 -6.31 -0.90 14.94
CA ASP A 95 -6.58 -2.30 15.32
C ASP A 95 -6.15 -2.62 16.77
N LEU A 96 -6.66 -1.84 17.74
CA LEU A 96 -6.35 -1.98 19.16
C LEU A 96 -6.89 -3.29 19.74
N ASN A 97 -6.03 -4.09 20.38
CA ASN A 97 -6.45 -5.23 21.17
C ASN A 97 -6.55 -4.86 22.66
N HIS A 98 -7.75 -4.52 23.10
CA HIS A 98 -8.02 -4.11 24.47
C HIS A 98 -7.98 -5.29 25.45
N ILE A 99 -7.21 -5.14 26.52
CA ILE A 99 -7.23 -6.04 27.69
C ILE A 99 -8.17 -5.53 28.78
N ASP A 100 -8.44 -4.22 28.79
CA ASP A 100 -9.47 -3.56 29.57
C ASP A 100 -9.92 -2.24 28.89
N ASP A 101 -10.75 -1.43 29.56
CA ASP A 101 -11.32 -0.19 29.03
C ASP A 101 -10.28 0.89 28.66
N HIS A 102 -9.06 0.82 29.17
CA HIS A 102 -8.03 1.85 29.01
C HIS A 102 -6.67 1.29 28.56
N HIS A 103 -6.53 -0.02 28.46
CA HIS A 103 -5.26 -0.64 28.12
C HIS A 103 -5.39 -1.65 27.00
N ILE A 104 -4.30 -1.76 26.25
CA ILE A 104 -4.10 -2.70 25.16
C ILE A 104 -2.83 -3.52 25.40
N ASP A 105 -2.76 -4.69 24.78
CA ASP A 105 -1.53 -5.49 24.71
C ASP A 105 -0.89 -5.49 23.31
N SER A 106 -1.61 -5.00 22.29
CA SER A 106 -1.14 -4.98 20.92
C SER A 106 -1.96 -4.05 20.04
N CYS A 107 -1.34 -3.59 18.95
CA CYS A 107 -1.97 -2.73 17.95
C CYS A 107 -1.24 -2.80 16.59
N GLY A 108 -1.87 -2.28 15.55
CA GLY A 108 -1.19 -1.84 14.33
C GLY A 108 -0.56 -0.46 14.52
N LEU A 109 0.60 -0.23 13.90
CA LEU A 109 1.35 1.02 13.97
C LEU A 109 1.87 1.40 12.59
N VAL A 110 1.59 2.63 12.17
CA VAL A 110 2.11 3.22 10.93
C VAL A 110 2.94 4.46 11.23
N PHE A 111 4.09 4.59 10.56
CA PHE A 111 4.86 5.82 10.47
C PHE A 111 5.62 5.87 9.15
N LEU A 112 6.21 7.02 8.80
CA LEU A 112 7.03 7.17 7.59
C LEU A 112 8.52 7.19 7.92
N ILE A 113 9.34 6.59 7.06
CA ILE A 113 10.80 6.79 7.11
C ILE A 113 11.10 8.28 6.84
N PRO A 114 11.88 8.95 7.70
CA PRO A 114 12.17 10.38 7.55
C PRO A 114 13.07 10.65 6.34
N ASP A 115 13.04 11.88 5.83
CA ASP A 115 13.85 12.34 4.70
C ASP A 115 15.36 12.39 4.99
N PHE A 116 15.72 12.51 6.26
CA PHE A 116 17.09 12.49 6.76
C PHE A 116 17.61 11.08 7.09
N ALA A 117 16.84 10.02 6.83
CA ALA A 117 17.29 8.64 7.06
C ALA A 117 18.60 8.32 6.32
N THR A 118 19.47 7.54 6.96
CA THR A 118 20.82 7.21 6.47
C THR A 118 21.16 5.73 6.55
N GLY A 119 20.28 4.89 7.12
CA GLY A 119 20.59 3.49 7.42
C GLY A 119 21.34 3.28 8.74
N LYS A 120 21.50 4.32 9.56
CA LYS A 120 22.22 4.26 10.85
C LYS A 120 21.35 4.57 12.05
N GLU A 121 20.20 5.14 11.78
CA GLU A 121 19.18 5.45 12.77
C GLU A 121 18.55 4.17 13.34
N ARG A 122 18.03 4.30 14.56
CA ARG A 122 17.27 3.25 15.26
C ARG A 122 15.87 3.77 15.57
N TYR A 123 14.89 2.90 15.48
CA TYR A 123 13.49 3.25 15.68
C TYR A 123 13.00 2.59 16.96
N TYR A 124 12.24 3.33 17.75
CA TYR A 124 11.67 2.81 18.99
C TYR A 124 10.21 3.19 19.08
N VAL A 125 9.41 2.31 19.67
CA VAL A 125 8.10 2.65 20.21
C VAL A 125 8.28 2.95 21.70
N TYR A 126 7.92 4.16 22.12
CA TYR A 126 7.79 4.53 23.52
C TYR A 126 6.32 4.44 23.91
N TYR A 127 6.05 3.87 25.08
CA TYR A 127 4.69 3.76 25.62
C TYR A 127 4.72 3.75 27.15
N ASP A 128 3.53 3.83 27.75
CA ASP A 128 3.35 3.89 29.20
C ASP A 128 2.04 3.21 29.59
N ASP A 129 1.97 2.71 30.82
CA ASP A 129 0.78 2.12 31.44
C ASP A 129 -0.12 3.19 32.09
N ASN A 130 0.35 4.43 32.20
CA ASN A 130 -0.45 5.56 32.68
C ASN A 130 -0.85 6.50 31.55
N GLU A 131 -1.91 7.26 31.82
CA GLU A 131 -2.41 8.32 30.95
C GLU A 131 -1.31 9.31 30.52
N LYS A 132 -1.24 9.54 29.21
CA LYS A 132 -0.37 10.54 28.58
C LYS A 132 -1.19 11.54 27.78
N PRO A 133 -0.65 12.75 27.55
CA PRO A 133 -1.28 13.70 26.65
C PRO A 133 -1.53 13.08 25.27
N ALA A 134 -2.63 13.45 24.63
CA ALA A 134 -2.87 13.11 23.23
C ALA A 134 -1.73 13.64 22.34
N ASN A 135 -1.44 12.93 21.26
CA ASN A 135 -0.64 13.52 20.19
C ASN A 135 -1.45 14.61 19.48
N ASN A 136 -0.76 15.56 18.84
CA ASN A 136 -1.40 16.61 18.03
C ASN A 136 -0.96 16.45 16.57
N TYR A 137 -0.89 15.20 16.10
CA TYR A 137 -0.51 14.90 14.72
C TYR A 137 -1.54 15.44 13.73
N ILE A 138 -1.06 15.81 12.55
CA ILE A 138 -1.90 16.45 11.54
C ILE A 138 -2.66 15.35 10.82
N ASP A 139 -3.96 15.53 10.60
CA ASP A 139 -4.70 14.62 9.75
C ASP A 139 -4.34 14.86 8.27
N HIS A 140 -3.48 14.01 7.68
CA HIS A 140 -2.97 14.20 6.32
C HIS A 140 -3.90 13.63 5.26
N VAL A 141 -4.58 12.52 5.56
CA VAL A 141 -5.35 11.73 4.60
C VAL A 141 -6.71 11.41 5.16
N SER A 142 -7.70 11.29 4.29
CA SER A 142 -9.04 10.87 4.71
C SER A 142 -9.75 10.09 3.62
N VAL A 143 -10.72 9.28 4.02
CA VAL A 143 -11.59 8.53 3.12
C VAL A 143 -13.04 8.78 3.44
N GLU A 144 -13.83 9.08 2.42
CA GLU A 144 -15.28 9.17 2.54
C GLU A 144 -15.99 8.57 1.35
N GLU A 145 -17.28 8.28 1.51
CA GLU A 145 -18.12 7.91 0.39
C GLU A 145 -18.52 9.15 -0.42
N SER A 146 -18.45 9.03 -1.74
CA SER A 146 -18.81 10.10 -2.65
C SER A 146 -19.55 9.55 -3.87
N TYR A 147 -20.13 10.45 -4.64
CA TYR A 147 -20.86 10.17 -5.85
C TYR A 147 -20.58 11.23 -6.90
N TYR A 148 -20.45 10.82 -8.15
CA TYR A 148 -20.50 11.73 -9.29
C TYR A 148 -21.35 11.15 -10.41
N ARG A 149 -21.90 12.06 -11.20
CA ARG A 149 -22.53 11.78 -12.48
C ARG A 149 -22.14 12.85 -13.48
N TYR A 150 -21.65 12.42 -14.64
CA TYR A 150 -21.26 13.27 -15.75
C TYR A 150 -21.70 12.63 -17.05
N GLU A 151 -22.39 13.36 -17.93
CA GLU A 151 -22.97 12.79 -19.15
C GLU A 151 -22.49 13.58 -20.38
N PRO A 152 -21.30 13.25 -20.92
CA PRO A 152 -20.71 13.97 -22.06
C PRO A 152 -21.41 13.65 -23.37
N ILE A 153 -21.98 12.45 -23.47
CA ILE A 153 -22.73 11.96 -24.63
C ILE A 153 -24.10 11.53 -24.10
N SER A 154 -25.15 12.09 -24.70
CA SER A 154 -26.54 11.80 -24.31
C SER A 154 -26.80 10.29 -24.33
N GLY A 155 -27.28 9.75 -23.21
CA GLY A 155 -27.55 8.33 -23.02
C GLY A 155 -26.37 7.49 -22.54
N TYR A 156 -25.19 8.09 -22.36
CA TYR A 156 -23.98 7.40 -21.87
C TYR A 156 -23.35 8.16 -20.70
N PRO A 157 -23.95 8.07 -19.50
CA PRO A 157 -23.40 8.70 -18.31
C PRO A 157 -22.14 7.98 -17.82
N PHE A 158 -21.25 8.76 -17.23
CA PHE A 158 -20.25 8.31 -16.27
C PHE A 158 -20.82 8.54 -14.90
N GLU A 159 -21.27 7.46 -14.26
CA GLU A 159 -21.86 7.49 -12.94
C GLU A 159 -21.06 6.58 -12.03
N SER A 160 -20.70 7.06 -10.85
CA SER A 160 -19.97 6.23 -9.90
C SER A 160 -20.28 6.64 -8.47
N LYS A 161 -20.51 5.63 -7.64
CA LYS A 161 -20.41 5.70 -6.19
C LYS A 161 -19.09 5.06 -5.78
N TYR A 162 -18.30 5.80 -5.01
CA TYR A 162 -16.90 5.46 -4.80
C TYR A 162 -16.43 5.91 -3.42
N PHE A 163 -15.35 5.28 -2.95
CA PHE A 163 -14.56 5.82 -1.87
C PHE A 163 -13.62 6.89 -2.43
N LYS A 164 -13.77 8.12 -1.94
CA LYS A 164 -12.92 9.26 -2.26
C LYS A 164 -11.80 9.32 -1.24
N VAL A 165 -10.58 9.14 -1.71
CA VAL A 165 -9.37 9.27 -0.89
C VAL A 165 -8.78 10.66 -1.13
N THR A 166 -8.66 11.44 -0.08
CA THR A 166 -8.08 12.79 -0.12
C THR A 166 -6.78 12.87 0.66
N GLN A 167 -5.85 13.70 0.19
CA GLN A 167 -4.67 14.13 0.91
C GLN A 167 -4.62 15.66 0.90
N HIS A 168 -4.63 16.30 2.07
CA HIS A 168 -4.58 17.76 2.22
C HIS A 168 -5.60 18.52 1.33
N GLY A 169 -6.84 18.01 1.27
CA GLY A 169 -7.93 18.62 0.50
C GLY A 169 -7.94 18.30 -1.01
N TYR A 170 -6.93 17.59 -1.52
CA TYR A 170 -6.90 17.13 -2.90
C TYR A 170 -7.32 15.67 -3.01
N ILE A 171 -8.13 15.36 -4.02
CA ILE A 171 -8.55 14.00 -4.36
C ILE A 171 -7.39 13.30 -5.04
N VAL A 172 -6.91 12.22 -4.43
CA VAL A 172 -5.79 11.42 -4.95
C VAL A 172 -6.31 10.19 -5.69
N TYR A 173 -7.23 9.47 -5.07
CA TYR A 173 -7.84 8.27 -5.63
C TYR A 173 -9.36 8.27 -5.47
N GLY A 174 -10.03 7.67 -6.45
CA GLY A 174 -11.43 7.26 -6.35
C GLY A 174 -11.54 5.77 -6.60
N VAL A 175 -12.09 5.01 -5.66
CA VAL A 175 -12.30 3.56 -5.82
C VAL A 175 -13.78 3.27 -5.89
N ALA A 176 -14.24 2.95 -7.10
CA ALA A 176 -15.64 2.69 -7.39
C ALA A 176 -16.09 1.37 -6.74
N TYR A 177 -17.25 1.41 -6.08
CA TYR A 177 -17.92 0.22 -5.55
C TYR A 177 -19.24 -0.06 -6.26
N GLN A 178 -19.76 0.90 -7.04
CA GLN A 178 -20.92 0.74 -7.91
C GLN A 178 -20.92 1.89 -8.93
N GLY A 179 -21.27 1.63 -10.17
CA GLY A 179 -21.37 2.68 -11.18
C GLY A 179 -21.46 2.11 -12.59
N GLU A 180 -21.45 3.01 -13.57
CA GLU A 180 -21.50 2.70 -14.99
C GLU A 180 -20.61 3.68 -15.78
N PHE A 181 -19.85 3.13 -16.72
CA PHE A 181 -19.05 3.85 -17.70
C PHE A 181 -19.26 3.21 -19.08
N LEU A 182 -19.89 3.94 -20.01
CA LEU A 182 -20.21 3.46 -21.37
C LEU A 182 -20.95 2.10 -21.39
N GLY A 183 -21.87 1.85 -20.46
CA GLY A 183 -22.60 0.58 -20.35
C GLY A 183 -21.89 -0.52 -19.56
N PHE A 184 -20.68 -0.28 -19.05
CA PHE A 184 -19.93 -1.23 -18.22
C PHE A 184 -19.97 -0.84 -16.75
N SER A 185 -20.20 -1.80 -15.86
CA SER A 185 -20.14 -1.55 -14.41
C SER A 185 -18.72 -1.28 -13.94
N THR A 186 -18.55 -0.45 -12.92
CA THR A 186 -17.23 0.07 -12.52
C THR A 186 -16.75 -0.39 -11.14
N ALA A 187 -17.43 -1.32 -10.47
CA ALA A 187 -16.97 -1.75 -9.15
C ALA A 187 -15.54 -2.31 -9.20
N HIS A 188 -14.74 -2.06 -8.16
CA HIS A 188 -13.29 -2.34 -8.09
C HIS A 188 -12.38 -1.49 -8.99
N GLN A 189 -12.93 -0.57 -9.79
CA GLN A 189 -12.11 0.37 -10.55
C GLN A 189 -11.51 1.44 -9.64
N ILE A 190 -10.18 1.54 -9.65
CA ILE A 190 -9.41 2.61 -9.02
C ILE A 190 -9.11 3.64 -10.09
N THR A 191 -9.37 4.91 -9.81
CA THR A 191 -8.95 6.05 -10.63
C THR A 191 -7.95 6.87 -9.84
N LYS A 192 -6.75 7.05 -10.38
CA LYS A 192 -5.78 8.05 -9.90
C LYS A 192 -6.12 9.39 -10.55
N PHE A 193 -6.19 10.44 -9.75
CA PHE A 193 -6.44 11.79 -10.24
C PHE A 193 -5.15 12.59 -10.42
N LYS A 194 -5.16 13.52 -11.37
CA LYS A 194 -4.08 14.49 -11.57
C LYS A 194 -3.87 15.33 -10.31
N GLY A 195 -2.64 15.81 -10.13
CA GLY A 195 -2.31 16.70 -9.01
C GLY A 195 -3.24 17.91 -8.94
N ASN A 196 -3.60 18.31 -7.72
CA ASN A 196 -4.50 19.42 -7.40
C ASN A 196 -5.98 19.23 -7.75
N THR A 197 -6.43 18.00 -8.02
CA THR A 197 -7.85 17.72 -8.24
C THR A 197 -8.64 17.95 -6.95
N VAL A 198 -9.67 18.79 -6.98
CA VAL A 198 -10.56 19.06 -5.83
C VAL A 198 -11.99 18.56 -6.06
N ASP A 199 -12.32 18.20 -7.29
CA ASP A 199 -13.63 17.66 -7.68
C ASP A 199 -13.51 16.59 -8.78
N VAL A 200 -14.49 15.70 -8.82
CA VAL A 200 -14.62 14.61 -9.83
C VAL A 200 -15.75 14.94 -10.80
N SER A 201 -15.94 16.22 -11.14
CA SER A 201 -17.04 16.64 -12.03
C SER A 201 -16.83 16.25 -13.49
N SER A 202 -15.61 15.85 -13.86
CA SER A 202 -15.23 15.51 -15.22
C SER A 202 -14.13 14.44 -15.24
N PRO A 203 -14.19 13.46 -16.17
CA PRO A 203 -13.18 12.41 -16.31
C PRO A 203 -11.82 12.96 -16.76
N LYS A 204 -11.73 14.20 -17.28
CA LYS A 204 -10.45 14.84 -17.65
C LYS A 204 -9.41 14.89 -16.54
N ASN A 205 -9.86 14.84 -15.28
CA ASN A 205 -9.00 14.86 -14.11
C ASN A 205 -8.40 13.48 -13.81
N ALA A 206 -8.89 12.40 -14.44
CA ALA A 206 -8.29 11.08 -14.33
C ALA A 206 -6.92 11.04 -15.04
N GLU A 207 -5.90 10.63 -14.28
CA GLU A 207 -4.55 10.43 -14.78
C GLU A 207 -4.40 8.99 -15.30
N THR A 208 -4.76 8.02 -14.48
CA THR A 208 -4.73 6.58 -14.79
C THR A 208 -5.83 5.85 -14.04
N TRP A 209 -6.15 4.63 -14.46
CA TRP A 209 -7.04 3.75 -13.72
C TRP A 209 -6.53 2.31 -13.76
N ALA A 210 -7.09 1.50 -12.88
CA ALA A 210 -6.83 0.08 -12.70
C ALA A 210 -8.13 -0.60 -12.28
N SER A 211 -8.33 -1.87 -12.61
CA SER A 211 -9.43 -2.69 -12.06
C SER A 211 -8.85 -3.95 -11.43
N PHE A 212 -9.55 -4.52 -10.47
CA PHE A 212 -9.15 -5.74 -9.75
C PHE A 212 -10.32 -6.71 -9.64
N ASP A 213 -11.12 -6.79 -10.70
CA ASP A 213 -12.22 -7.73 -10.81
C ASP A 213 -11.77 -9.06 -11.42
N PHE A 214 -12.53 -10.11 -11.09
CA PHE A 214 -12.47 -11.38 -11.79
C PHE A 214 -13.49 -11.34 -12.92
N PHE A 215 -13.11 -11.75 -14.12
CA PHE A 215 -14.05 -11.92 -15.23
C PHE A 215 -13.77 -13.17 -16.08
N TYR A 216 -14.82 -13.69 -16.69
CA TYR A 216 -14.76 -14.81 -17.62
C TYR A 216 -15.93 -14.79 -18.62
N TYR A 217 -15.73 -15.39 -19.80
CA TYR A 217 -16.77 -15.50 -20.84
C TYR A 217 -17.58 -16.79 -20.71
N TYR A 218 -18.88 -16.72 -21.00
CA TYR A 218 -19.76 -17.88 -20.92
C TYR A 218 -19.48 -18.91 -22.02
N ARG A 219 -19.53 -20.19 -21.66
CA ARG A 219 -19.35 -21.30 -22.59
C ARG A 219 -20.32 -21.31 -23.76
N ASP A 220 -21.58 -21.08 -23.47
CA ASP A 220 -22.65 -21.19 -24.46
C ASP A 220 -22.82 -19.92 -25.29
N ASP A 221 -22.19 -18.80 -24.87
CA ASP A 221 -22.33 -17.49 -25.51
C ASP A 221 -21.13 -16.58 -25.16
N VAL A 222 -20.09 -16.64 -25.99
CA VAL A 222 -18.86 -15.85 -25.81
C VAL A 222 -19.05 -14.34 -25.96
N SER A 223 -20.24 -13.87 -26.40
CA SER A 223 -20.58 -12.44 -26.38
C SER A 223 -20.95 -11.93 -24.99
N LYS A 224 -21.15 -12.85 -24.03
CA LYS A 224 -21.52 -12.55 -22.65
C LYS A 224 -20.40 -12.94 -21.70
N PHE A 225 -20.24 -12.11 -20.69
CA PHE A 225 -19.27 -12.32 -19.61
C PHE A 225 -19.94 -12.25 -18.24
N SER A 226 -19.33 -12.92 -17.27
CA SER A 226 -19.53 -12.66 -15.86
C SER A 226 -18.33 -11.93 -15.33
N SER A 227 -18.57 -10.92 -14.49
CA SER A 227 -17.50 -10.26 -13.76
C SER A 227 -17.97 -9.84 -12.38
N THR A 228 -17.05 -9.83 -11.42
CA THR A 228 -17.33 -9.33 -10.08
C THR A 228 -17.62 -7.83 -10.04
N ILE A 229 -17.44 -7.08 -11.13
CA ILE A 229 -17.89 -5.67 -11.21
C ILE A 229 -19.42 -5.50 -11.16
N GLN A 230 -20.17 -6.58 -11.36
CA GLN A 230 -21.61 -6.52 -11.66
C GLN A 230 -22.50 -6.37 -10.41
N THR A 231 -22.15 -6.96 -9.27
CA THR A 231 -23.01 -6.94 -8.07
C THR A 231 -22.21 -6.65 -6.81
N LEU A 232 -22.50 -5.52 -6.15
CA LEU A 232 -21.94 -5.19 -4.84
C LEU A 232 -22.58 -6.06 -3.75
N LEU A 233 -21.75 -6.64 -2.89
CA LEU A 233 -22.18 -7.38 -1.69
C LEU A 233 -22.08 -6.51 -0.44
N SER A 234 -20.94 -5.88 -0.22
CA SER A 234 -20.70 -5.02 0.94
C SER A 234 -19.56 -4.04 0.70
N LYS A 235 -19.53 -2.97 1.48
CA LYS A 235 -18.44 -1.99 1.53
C LYS A 235 -18.28 -1.47 2.94
N GLU A 236 -17.06 -1.12 3.32
CA GLU A 236 -16.73 -0.74 4.69
C GLU A 236 -15.44 0.10 4.71
N ILE A 237 -15.43 1.21 5.46
CA ILE A 237 -14.20 1.90 5.84
C ILE A 237 -13.69 1.17 7.09
N LEU A 238 -12.48 0.63 7.00
CA LEU A 238 -11.83 -0.11 8.08
C LEU A 238 -11.02 0.84 8.95
N ILE A 239 -10.31 1.78 8.32
CA ILE A 239 -9.42 2.74 8.98
C ILE A 239 -9.54 4.08 8.26
N ASP A 240 -9.76 5.15 9.02
CA ASP A 240 -9.68 6.53 8.59
C ASP A 240 -8.82 7.29 9.61
N GLY A 241 -7.50 7.30 9.39
CA GLY A 241 -6.53 7.88 10.31
C GLY A 241 -5.56 8.83 9.62
N ASN A 242 -4.73 9.49 10.41
CA ASN A 242 -3.93 10.63 9.97
C ASN A 242 -2.87 10.32 8.90
N LEU A 243 -2.31 9.11 8.87
CA LEU A 243 -1.28 8.67 7.92
C LEU A 243 -1.76 7.58 6.97
N MET A 244 -2.87 6.91 7.24
CA MET A 244 -3.32 5.76 6.47
C MET A 244 -4.83 5.62 6.53
N VAL A 245 -5.41 5.42 5.35
CA VAL A 245 -6.80 5.01 5.19
C VAL A 245 -6.87 3.60 4.61
N ARG A 246 -7.84 2.82 5.07
CA ARG A 246 -8.07 1.44 4.64
C ARG A 246 -9.55 1.18 4.51
N PHE A 247 -9.97 0.59 3.40
CA PHE A 247 -11.37 0.26 3.17
C PHE A 247 -11.51 -1.00 2.31
N LYS A 248 -12.67 -1.62 2.40
CA LYS A 248 -12.96 -2.92 1.82
C LYS A 248 -14.18 -2.86 0.91
N ILE A 249 -14.09 -3.53 -0.23
CA ILE A 249 -15.20 -3.76 -1.15
C ILE A 249 -15.34 -5.26 -1.36
N ARG A 250 -16.56 -5.77 -1.25
CA ARG A 250 -16.92 -7.14 -1.64
C ARG A 250 -17.97 -7.10 -2.73
N SER A 251 -17.77 -7.91 -3.75
CA SER A 251 -18.67 -8.01 -4.90
C SER A 251 -18.77 -9.45 -5.39
N THR A 252 -19.71 -9.69 -6.29
CA THR A 252 -19.95 -10.98 -6.91
C THR A 252 -20.33 -10.82 -8.37
N THR A 253 -20.13 -11.89 -9.14
CA THR A 253 -20.68 -12.00 -10.50
C THR A 253 -22.20 -11.98 -10.50
N ALA A 254 -22.81 -11.64 -11.63
CA ALA A 254 -24.27 -11.72 -11.81
C ALA A 254 -24.82 -13.13 -11.55
N ARG A 255 -24.02 -14.18 -11.79
CA ARG A 255 -24.37 -15.59 -11.53
C ARG A 255 -24.13 -16.04 -10.09
N LYS A 256 -23.47 -15.22 -9.28
CA LYS A 256 -23.08 -15.53 -7.89
C LYS A 256 -22.17 -16.76 -7.76
N ASP A 257 -21.36 -17.00 -8.77
CA ASP A 257 -20.42 -18.12 -8.85
C ASP A 257 -18.99 -17.72 -8.47
N VAL A 258 -18.67 -16.43 -8.43
CA VAL A 258 -17.38 -15.90 -7.95
C VAL A 258 -17.60 -14.67 -7.09
N GLU A 259 -16.96 -14.64 -5.92
CA GLU A 259 -16.85 -13.46 -5.07
C GLU A 259 -15.46 -12.85 -5.15
N THR A 260 -15.39 -11.52 -5.16
CA THR A 260 -14.16 -10.74 -4.97
C THR A 260 -14.25 -9.98 -3.66
N ALA A 261 -13.18 -10.04 -2.86
CA ALA A 261 -12.96 -9.16 -1.72
C ALA A 261 -11.64 -8.42 -1.93
N ALA A 262 -11.68 -7.09 -1.97
CA ALA A 262 -10.50 -6.24 -2.12
C ALA A 262 -10.38 -5.29 -0.93
N ILE A 263 -9.20 -5.22 -0.34
CA ILE A 263 -8.82 -4.23 0.68
C ILE A 263 -7.87 -3.25 0.03
N TYR A 264 -8.25 -1.98 0.07
CA TYR A 264 -7.47 -0.86 -0.47
C TYR A 264 -6.85 -0.10 0.69
N THR A 265 -5.55 0.13 0.62
CA THR A 265 -4.81 0.88 1.62
C THR A 265 -4.05 2.02 0.95
N TYR A 266 -4.29 3.24 1.41
CA TYR A 266 -3.54 4.41 0.98
C TYR A 266 -2.80 5.00 2.18
N TYR A 267 -1.50 5.17 2.02
CA TYR A 267 -0.66 5.85 3.01
C TYR A 267 -0.41 7.28 2.57
N TYR A 268 -0.33 8.20 3.52
CA TYR A 268 0.17 9.54 3.32
C TYR A 268 1.52 9.46 2.62
N CYS A 269 1.61 10.15 1.49
CA CYS A 269 2.80 10.17 0.69
C CYS A 269 3.16 11.64 0.42
N PRO A 270 4.24 12.19 0.99
CA PRO A 270 4.63 13.58 0.76
C PRO A 270 5.29 13.83 -0.61
N THR A 271 5.45 12.80 -1.44
CA THR A 271 6.03 12.93 -2.79
C THR A 271 4.96 13.06 -3.88
N ILE A 272 5.35 13.33 -5.13
CA ILE A 272 4.41 13.37 -6.25
C ILE A 272 3.90 11.98 -6.65
N ASP A 273 4.67 10.94 -6.36
CA ASP A 273 4.41 9.56 -6.77
C ASP A 273 3.56 8.83 -5.75
N LYS A 274 2.26 9.18 -5.76
CA LYS A 274 1.25 8.54 -4.91
C LYS A 274 1.08 7.07 -5.29
N LYS A 275 0.94 6.22 -4.27
CA LYS A 275 0.74 4.77 -4.40
C LYS A 275 -0.45 4.34 -3.55
N ILE A 276 -1.27 3.46 -4.10
CA ILE A 276 -2.33 2.76 -3.37
C ILE A 276 -2.04 1.26 -3.45
N PHE A 277 -2.18 0.58 -2.32
CA PHE A 277 -1.94 -0.84 -2.20
C PHE A 277 -3.27 -1.57 -2.18
N VAL A 278 -3.33 -2.73 -2.85
CA VAL A 278 -4.56 -3.51 -2.95
C VAL A 278 -4.25 -4.96 -2.63
N HIS A 279 -4.98 -5.51 -1.66
CA HIS A 279 -4.98 -6.94 -1.39
C HIS A 279 -6.30 -7.53 -1.90
N VAL A 280 -6.21 -8.40 -2.91
CA VAL A 280 -7.38 -8.95 -3.60
C VAL A 280 -7.48 -10.44 -3.37
N LYS A 281 -8.69 -10.90 -3.06
CA LYS A 281 -9.03 -12.32 -2.96
C LYS A 281 -10.24 -12.62 -3.82
N HIS A 282 -10.04 -13.49 -4.80
CA HIS A 282 -11.13 -14.10 -5.58
C HIS A 282 -11.46 -15.48 -5.02
N LYS A 283 -12.74 -15.80 -4.94
CA LYS A 283 -13.24 -17.09 -4.47
C LYS A 283 -14.30 -17.61 -5.43
N ALA A 284 -13.97 -18.67 -6.17
CA ALA A 284 -14.97 -19.46 -6.88
C ALA A 284 -15.86 -20.19 -5.85
N LEU A 285 -17.17 -20.03 -5.98
CA LEU A 285 -18.19 -20.66 -5.15
C LEU A 285 -18.71 -21.96 -5.78
N GLU A 286 -18.61 -22.05 -7.11
CA GLU A 286 -19.02 -23.19 -7.92
C GLU A 286 -17.97 -23.45 -9.03
N GLU A 287 -18.08 -24.61 -9.70
CA GLU A 287 -17.25 -24.91 -10.87
C GLU A 287 -17.61 -23.98 -12.04
N LEU A 288 -16.60 -23.36 -12.67
CA LEU A 288 -16.81 -22.42 -13.77
C LEU A 288 -16.64 -23.12 -15.12
N HIS A 289 -17.61 -22.94 -16.02
CA HIS A 289 -17.53 -23.43 -17.40
C HIS A 289 -17.25 -22.26 -18.36
N ILE A 290 -16.01 -22.19 -18.84
CA ILE A 290 -15.47 -21.07 -19.63
C ILE A 290 -15.56 -21.37 -21.13
N GLY A 291 -15.87 -20.36 -21.94
CA GLY A 291 -16.17 -20.50 -23.37
C GLY A 291 -15.06 -20.38 -24.37
N MET A 292 -13.83 -20.11 -23.95
CA MET A 292 -12.70 -19.90 -24.87
C MET A 292 -11.50 -20.73 -24.42
N GLU A 293 -10.92 -21.50 -25.36
CA GLU A 293 -9.68 -22.27 -25.11
C GLU A 293 -8.47 -21.36 -24.89
N THR A 294 -8.50 -20.11 -25.35
CA THR A 294 -7.38 -19.16 -25.27
C THR A 294 -7.52 -18.11 -24.17
N ASP A 295 -8.75 -17.80 -23.73
CA ASP A 295 -9.03 -16.87 -22.64
C ASP A 295 -9.41 -17.67 -21.39
N VAL A 296 -8.38 -18.19 -20.73
CA VAL A 296 -8.48 -18.72 -19.37
C VAL A 296 -8.98 -17.62 -18.43
N GLY A 297 -9.86 -17.98 -17.49
CA GLY A 297 -10.49 -17.01 -16.57
C GLY A 297 -9.46 -16.08 -15.92
N ASN A 298 -9.71 -14.78 -15.99
CA ASN A 298 -8.77 -13.78 -15.53
C ASN A 298 -8.86 -13.63 -14.02
N ILE A 299 -7.80 -14.02 -13.30
CA ILE A 299 -7.70 -13.91 -11.84
C ILE A 299 -7.31 -12.49 -11.41
N CYS A 300 -6.71 -11.67 -12.28
CA CYS A 300 -6.39 -10.27 -12.01
C CYS A 300 -6.15 -9.51 -13.33
N GLY A 301 -6.99 -8.53 -13.65
CA GLY A 301 -6.86 -7.72 -14.86
C GLY A 301 -6.51 -6.27 -14.56
N LEU A 302 -5.26 -5.86 -14.72
CA LEU A 302 -4.91 -4.45 -14.71
C LEU A 302 -5.29 -3.81 -16.05
N GLN A 303 -6.39 -3.06 -16.05
CA GLN A 303 -6.81 -2.27 -17.21
C GLN A 303 -6.31 -0.83 -17.05
N ALA A 304 -5.38 -0.40 -17.90
CA ALA A 304 -4.98 0.99 -18.05
C ALA A 304 -5.27 1.43 -19.48
N GLY A 305 -5.60 2.70 -19.67
CA GLY A 305 -5.95 3.20 -20.99
C GLY A 305 -5.96 4.70 -21.06
N SER A 306 -6.17 5.18 -22.27
CA SER A 306 -6.41 6.60 -22.52
C SER A 306 -7.57 6.76 -23.48
N MET A 307 -8.41 7.75 -23.22
CA MET A 307 -9.48 8.13 -24.13
C MET A 307 -9.08 9.43 -24.81
N ARG A 308 -9.33 9.53 -26.12
CA ARG A 308 -9.07 10.72 -26.91
C ARG A 308 -10.28 11.03 -27.77
N SER A 309 -10.77 12.26 -27.70
CA SER A 309 -11.86 12.78 -28.52
C SER A 309 -11.48 14.12 -29.12
N PRO A 310 -11.57 14.29 -30.45
CA PRO A 310 -11.32 15.57 -31.10
C PRO A 310 -12.46 16.58 -30.86
N SER A 311 -13.63 16.12 -30.41
CA SER A 311 -14.84 16.95 -30.32
C SER A 311 -15.28 17.23 -28.87
N ILE A 312 -14.82 16.44 -27.90
CA ILE A 312 -15.19 16.60 -26.48
C ILE A 312 -13.90 16.58 -25.65
N GLU A 313 -13.44 17.77 -25.25
CA GLU A 313 -12.17 17.93 -24.53
C GLU A 313 -12.12 17.11 -23.23
N ASP A 314 -13.24 17.03 -22.52
CA ASP A 314 -13.34 16.31 -21.26
C ASP A 314 -13.09 14.80 -21.40
N LEU A 315 -13.25 14.23 -22.61
CA LEU A 315 -12.95 12.83 -22.92
C LEU A 315 -11.47 12.58 -23.23
N ASN A 316 -10.60 13.60 -23.10
CA ASN A 316 -9.15 13.47 -23.25
C ASN A 316 -8.47 13.20 -21.90
N PHE A 317 -8.50 11.96 -21.46
CA PHE A 317 -7.97 11.55 -20.15
C PHE A 317 -7.28 10.18 -20.19
N GLY A 318 -6.61 9.82 -19.09
CA GLY A 318 -5.85 8.58 -19.04
C GLY A 318 -4.51 8.66 -19.76
N ARG A 319 -3.63 7.72 -19.40
CA ARG A 319 -2.29 7.54 -19.95
C ARG A 319 -2.06 6.06 -20.19
N MET A 320 -1.44 5.74 -21.32
CA MET A 320 -0.84 4.43 -21.56
C MET A 320 0.66 4.51 -21.25
N TYR A 321 1.16 3.43 -20.69
CA TYR A 321 2.57 3.27 -20.33
C TYR A 321 3.31 2.56 -21.46
N PRO A 322 4.53 2.98 -21.84
CA PRO A 322 5.27 2.43 -22.96
C PRO A 322 5.80 1.02 -22.76
N TYR A 323 5.94 0.54 -21.51
CA TYR A 323 6.54 -0.75 -21.22
C TYR A 323 5.64 -1.63 -20.36
N PHE A 324 5.76 -2.94 -20.60
CA PHE A 324 5.26 -3.99 -19.73
C PHE A 324 6.42 -4.88 -19.31
N HIS A 325 6.56 -5.12 -18.01
CA HIS A 325 7.62 -5.95 -17.45
C HIS A 325 7.04 -7.10 -16.65
N VAL A 326 7.70 -8.26 -16.71
CA VAL A 326 7.40 -9.40 -15.86
C VAL A 326 8.67 -10.00 -15.27
N TYR A 327 8.57 -10.46 -14.03
CA TYR A 327 9.61 -11.26 -13.40
C TYR A 327 9.43 -12.74 -13.76
N ALA A 328 10.27 -13.24 -14.65
CA ALA A 328 10.16 -14.58 -15.22
C ALA A 328 10.71 -15.68 -14.29
N GLU A 329 10.34 -16.93 -14.56
CA GLU A 329 10.78 -18.10 -13.79
C GLU A 329 12.30 -18.33 -13.78
N ASP A 330 13.01 -17.88 -14.81
CA ASP A 330 14.47 -17.94 -14.89
C ASP A 330 15.18 -16.85 -14.05
N GLY A 331 14.42 -16.01 -13.35
CA GLY A 331 14.90 -14.91 -12.53
C GLY A 331 15.25 -13.63 -13.31
N SER A 332 15.00 -13.61 -14.62
CA SER A 332 15.18 -12.42 -15.46
C SER A 332 13.95 -11.51 -15.43
N ILE A 333 14.16 -10.22 -15.75
CA ILE A 333 13.08 -9.27 -16.04
C ILE A 333 12.90 -9.27 -17.56
N LYS A 334 11.73 -9.69 -18.04
CA LYS A 334 11.36 -9.59 -19.46
C LYS A 334 10.61 -8.29 -19.69
N GLU A 335 11.03 -7.53 -20.70
CA GLU A 335 10.43 -6.26 -21.11
C GLU A 335 9.73 -6.40 -22.45
N TYR A 336 8.55 -5.82 -22.56
CA TYR A 336 7.76 -5.75 -23.78
C TYR A 336 7.38 -4.30 -24.05
N THR A 337 7.70 -3.81 -25.24
CA THR A 337 7.29 -2.46 -25.67
C THR A 337 5.83 -2.47 -26.11
N LEU A 338 5.08 -1.46 -25.67
CA LEU A 338 3.67 -1.27 -25.99
C LEU A 338 3.51 -0.18 -27.05
N ASP A 339 2.65 -0.44 -28.04
CA ASP A 339 2.21 0.62 -28.95
C ASP A 339 1.29 1.59 -28.21
N LEU A 340 1.68 2.86 -28.17
CA LEU A 340 0.91 3.92 -27.51
C LEU A 340 -0.23 4.48 -28.39
N ASN A 341 -0.30 4.09 -29.66
CA ASN A 341 -1.39 4.45 -30.56
C ASN A 341 -1.80 3.25 -31.44
N PRO A 342 -2.25 2.15 -30.81
CA PRO A 342 -2.58 0.93 -31.54
C PRO A 342 -3.75 1.17 -32.50
N GLU A 343 -3.65 0.64 -33.71
CA GLU A 343 -4.79 0.59 -34.62
C GLU A 343 -5.85 -0.37 -34.07
N TYR A 344 -7.12 0.04 -34.10
CA TYR A 344 -8.20 -0.80 -33.62
C TYR A 344 -8.27 -2.11 -34.40
N THR A 345 -8.32 -3.23 -33.67
CA THR A 345 -8.60 -4.55 -34.22
C THR A 345 -9.74 -5.20 -33.43
N PRO A 346 -10.69 -5.90 -34.08
CA PRO A 346 -11.79 -6.56 -33.38
C PRO A 346 -11.36 -7.61 -32.35
N ASN A 347 -10.16 -8.17 -32.50
CA ASN A 347 -9.63 -9.23 -31.65
C ASN A 347 -8.65 -8.71 -30.57
N GLY A 348 -8.42 -7.40 -30.51
CA GLY A 348 -7.34 -6.82 -29.72
C GLY A 348 -5.95 -7.11 -30.30
N ILE A 349 -4.95 -6.39 -29.78
CA ILE A 349 -3.53 -6.59 -30.12
C ILE A 349 -2.89 -7.33 -28.96
N PRO A 350 -2.66 -8.66 -29.07
CA PRO A 350 -1.97 -9.38 -28.02
C PRO A 350 -0.49 -8.99 -27.99
N VAL A 351 0.01 -8.62 -26.82
CA VAL A 351 1.44 -8.38 -26.57
C VAL A 351 2.10 -9.66 -26.08
N LEU A 352 1.38 -10.40 -25.23
CA LEU A 352 1.78 -11.69 -24.69
C LEU A 352 0.55 -12.60 -24.66
N THR A 353 0.73 -13.86 -25.04
CA THR A 353 -0.32 -14.87 -25.12
C THR A 353 0.11 -16.15 -24.41
N VAL A 354 -0.84 -17.06 -24.18
CA VAL A 354 -0.56 -18.41 -23.68
C VAL A 354 0.42 -19.20 -24.55
N LYS A 355 0.60 -18.84 -25.84
CA LYS A 355 1.54 -19.51 -26.74
C LYS A 355 3.00 -19.10 -26.51
N ASP A 356 3.21 -17.97 -25.83
CA ASP A 356 4.54 -17.46 -25.52
C ASP A 356 5.17 -18.15 -24.30
N ASP A 357 4.38 -18.93 -23.55
CA ASP A 357 4.83 -19.79 -22.45
C ASP A 357 5.70 -19.05 -21.43
N VAL A 358 5.22 -17.87 -21.01
CA VAL A 358 5.93 -17.02 -20.05
C VAL A 358 5.39 -17.25 -18.66
N ASP A 359 6.10 -18.09 -17.91
CA ASP A 359 5.83 -18.33 -16.51
C ASP A 359 6.47 -17.27 -15.60
N LEU A 360 5.74 -16.89 -14.55
CA LEU A 360 6.20 -15.96 -13.53
C LEU A 360 7.08 -16.69 -12.50
N GLY A 361 8.15 -16.02 -12.06
CA GLY A 361 9.09 -16.60 -11.10
C GLY A 361 8.62 -16.56 -9.65
N LYS A 362 9.50 -17.04 -8.76
CA LYS A 362 9.22 -17.15 -7.31
C LYS A 362 8.84 -15.81 -6.65
N HIS A 363 9.31 -14.70 -7.21
CA HIS A 363 8.97 -13.34 -6.80
C HIS A 363 8.07 -12.68 -7.85
N ALA A 364 7.03 -13.39 -8.29
CA ALA A 364 6.14 -12.99 -9.37
C ALA A 364 5.63 -11.54 -9.19
N TRP A 365 5.97 -10.68 -10.14
CA TRP A 365 5.38 -9.36 -10.30
C TRP A 365 5.29 -9.03 -11.78
N ALA A 366 4.34 -8.15 -12.10
CA ALA A 366 4.17 -7.55 -13.41
C ALA A 366 3.98 -6.03 -13.24
N SER A 367 4.50 -5.24 -14.17
CA SER A 367 4.48 -3.77 -14.11
C SER A 367 4.15 -3.18 -15.47
N PHE A 368 3.53 -2.00 -15.46
CA PHE A 368 3.38 -1.13 -16.62
C PHE A 368 3.99 0.24 -16.26
N ASP A 369 4.98 0.72 -17.02
CA ASP A 369 5.69 2.00 -16.77
C ASP A 369 6.09 2.80 -18.02
#